data_AF-A0A3R7XPV4-F1
#
_entry.id   AF-A0A3R7XPV4-F1
#
_cell.length_a   1.000
_cell.length_b   1.000
_cell.length_c   1.000
_cell.angle_alpha   90.00
_cell.angle_beta   90.00
_cell.angle_gamma   90.00
#
_symmetry.space_group_name_H-M   'P 1'
#
loop_
_entity.id
_entity.type
_entity.pdbx_description
1 polymer ?
#
loop_
_entity_poly.entity_id
_entity_poly.type
_entity_poly.pdbx_seq_one_letter_code
_entity_poly.pdbx_strand_id
1 'polypeptide(L)'
;MTPERFAQELHAVKKILAPGLVHLFGHSFGAMVALAYIEQFGQDEISSLVLAGPLISSPRWKEDQRRLLAGCRRISGRQSRCMSHAKSMVRPANQEVMMEYYRRHVCRMDP
;
A
#
# COMPACT_ATOMS: atom_id res chain seq x y z
N MET A 1 -10.02 11.77 -3.67
CA MET A 1 -9.08 12.31 -2.67
C MET A 1 -7.68 11.89 -3.11
N THR A 2 -6.70 12.79 -3.14
CA THR A 2 -5.36 12.53 -3.69
C THR A 2 -4.30 12.54 -2.58
N PRO A 3 -3.11 11.94 -2.78
CA PRO A 3 -2.03 11.96 -1.79
C PRO A 3 -1.64 13.38 -1.37
N GLU A 4 -1.69 14.33 -2.31
CA GLU A 4 -1.39 15.74 -2.09
C GLU A 4 -2.35 16.38 -1.10
N ARG A 5 -3.64 16.03 -1.18
CA ARG A 5 -4.62 16.52 -0.21
C ARG A 5 -4.35 15.98 1.20
N PHE A 6 -4.03 14.69 1.31
CA PHE A 6 -3.68 14.10 2.60
C PHE A 6 -2.38 14.67 3.18
N ALA A 7 -1.42 15.05 2.33
CA ALA A 7 -0.20 15.74 2.77
C ALA A 7 -0.51 17.10 3.40
N GLN A 8 -1.45 17.86 2.85
CA GLN A 8 -1.91 19.13 3.44
C GLN A 8 -2.56 18.93 4.81
N GLU A 9 -3.39 17.90 4.95
CA GLU A 9 -4.05 17.56 6.22
C GLU A 9 -3.01 17.11 7.26
N LEU A 10 -2.04 16.29 6.87
CA LEU A 10 -0.91 15.91 7.71
C LEU A 10 -0.09 17.14 8.15
N HIS A 11 0.15 18.11 7.25
CA HIS A 11 0.85 19.35 7.58
C HIS A 11 0.09 20.20 8.59
N ALA A 12 -1.22 20.33 8.45
CA ALA A 12 -2.05 21.05 9.41
C ALA A 12 -1.97 20.40 10.81
N VAL A 13 -2.06 19.07 10.88
CA VAL A 13 -1.95 18.32 12.14
C VAL A 13 -0.55 18.46 12.75
N LYS A 14 0.51 18.26 11.96
CA LYS A 14 1.91 18.38 12.39
C LYS A 14 2.18 19.77 12.98
N LYS A 15 1.74 20.84 12.32
CA LYS A 15 1.97 22.21 12.80
C LYS A 15 1.41 22.49 14.18
N ILE A 16 0.27 21.88 14.52
CA ILE A 16 -0.40 22.11 15.81
C ILE A 16 0.15 21.18 16.88
N LEU A 17 0.32 19.89 16.56
CA LEU A 17 0.60 18.86 17.56
C LEU A 17 2.10 18.55 17.71
N ALA A 18 2.90 18.83 16.68
CA ALA A 18 4.32 18.49 16.64
C ALA A 18 5.11 19.54 15.83
N PRO A 19 5.19 20.81 16.30
CA PRO A 19 5.77 21.90 15.53
C PRO A 19 7.28 21.76 15.28
N GLY A 20 8.01 20.94 16.06
CA GLY A 20 9.45 20.73 15.88
C GLY A 20 9.82 19.65 14.86
N LEU A 21 11.04 19.12 15.01
CA LEU A 21 11.53 17.96 14.27
C LEU A 21 10.70 16.71 14.62
N VAL A 22 10.31 15.95 13.60
CA VAL A 22 9.56 14.70 13.75
C VAL A 22 10.22 13.54 13.01
N HIS A 23 9.94 12.32 13.46
CA HIS A 23 10.19 11.11 12.69
C HIS A 23 8.90 10.73 11.96
N LEU A 24 8.95 10.67 10.63
CA LEU A 24 7.78 10.36 9.81
C LEU A 24 7.77 8.87 9.46
N PHE A 25 6.65 8.20 9.74
CA PHE A 25 6.44 6.79 9.42
C PHE A 25 5.28 6.65 8.42
N GLY A 26 5.59 6.17 7.22
CA GLY A 26 4.61 5.91 6.16
C GLY A 26 4.45 4.42 5.91
N HIS A 27 3.27 3.86 6.23
CA HIS A 27 2.94 2.45 5.96
C HIS A 27 1.95 2.33 4.80
N SER A 28 2.20 1.42 3.85
CA SER A 28 1.31 1.18 2.71
C SER A 28 1.00 2.47 1.94
N PHE A 29 -0.28 2.85 1.76
CA PHE A 29 -0.70 4.13 1.19
C PHE A 29 -0.11 5.35 1.93
N GLY A 30 0.10 5.25 3.25
CA GLY A 30 0.72 6.31 4.04
C GLY A 30 2.14 6.64 3.60
N ALA A 31 2.86 5.72 2.94
CA ALA A 31 4.14 6.03 2.31
C ALA A 31 3.99 7.04 1.17
N MET A 32 2.95 6.92 0.35
CA MET A 32 2.66 7.88 -0.72
C MET A 32 2.35 9.26 -0.15
N VAL A 33 1.58 9.31 0.93
CA VAL A 33 1.26 10.57 1.63
C VAL A 33 2.51 11.19 2.23
N ALA A 34 3.38 10.40 2.86
CA ALA A 34 4.63 10.89 3.43
C ALA A 34 5.60 11.45 2.37
N LEU A 35 5.67 10.82 1.20
CA LEU A 35 6.47 11.34 0.09
C LEU A 35 5.87 12.62 -0.51
N ALA A 36 4.55 12.66 -0.71
CA ALA A 36 3.85 13.87 -1.15
C ALA A 36 4.02 15.03 -0.16
N TYR A 37 4.07 14.73 1.14
CA TYR A 37 4.37 15.72 2.18
C TYR A 37 5.77 16.32 1.99
N ILE A 38 6.80 15.49 1.84
CA ILE A 38 8.17 15.97 1.65
C ILE A 38 8.31 16.78 0.36
N GLU A 39 7.65 16.34 -0.72
CA GLU A 39 7.64 17.06 -1.99
C GLU A 39 7.03 18.48 -1.86
N GLN A 40 5.97 18.63 -1.07
CA GLN A 40 5.27 19.91 -0.91
C GLN A 40 5.85 20.84 0.15
N PHE A 41 6.30 20.28 1.27
CA PHE A 41 6.66 21.03 2.48
C PHE A 41 8.15 20.93 2.83
N GLY A 42 8.92 20.15 2.08
CA GLY A 42 10.34 19.92 2.35
C GLY A 42 10.58 18.93 3.49
N GLN A 43 11.86 18.81 3.88
CA GLN A 43 12.32 17.85 4.87
C GLN A 43 13.03 18.50 6.07
N ASP A 44 13.08 19.83 6.15
CA ASP A 44 13.83 20.56 7.18
C ASP A 44 13.34 20.22 8.61
N GLU A 45 12.05 19.90 8.74
CA GLU A 45 11.41 19.51 10.00
C GLU A 45 11.26 17.98 10.15
N ILE A 46 11.90 17.19 9.29
CA ILE A 46 11.83 15.73 9.29
C ILE A 46 13.20 15.16 9.68
N SER A 47 13.30 14.59 10.88
CA SER A 47 14.54 13.97 11.37
C SER A 47 14.81 12.61 10.73
N SER A 48 13.76 11.82 10.48
CA SER A 48 13.88 10.60 9.68
C SER A 48 12.57 10.25 8.99
N LEU A 49 12.67 9.46 7.92
CA LEU A 49 11.54 8.88 7.21
C LEU A 49 11.68 7.36 7.21
N VAL A 50 10.62 6.66 7.64
CA VAL A 50 10.52 5.19 7.57
C VAL A 50 9.36 4.83 6.64
N LEU A 51 9.65 4.01 5.63
CA LEU A 51 8.69 3.54 4.65
C LEU A 51 8.47 2.03 4.81
N ALA A 52 7.32 1.64 5.38
CA ALA A 52 6.99 0.25 5.68
C ALA A 52 5.97 -0.31 4.68
N GLY A 53 6.32 -1.37 3.95
CA GLY A 53 5.48 -1.94 2.89
C GLY A 53 4.93 -0.89 1.92
N PRO A 54 5.77 -0.01 1.35
CA PRO A 54 5.30 1.27 0.81
C PRO A 54 4.57 1.12 -0.52
N LEU A 55 3.42 1.78 -0.65
CA LEU A 55 2.77 2.02 -1.94
C LEU A 55 3.28 3.35 -2.51
N ILE A 56 4.31 3.32 -3.35
CA ILE A 56 4.89 4.53 -3.96
C ILE A 56 4.31 4.80 -5.35
N SER A 57 4.01 3.73 -6.10
CA SER A 57 3.52 3.82 -7.47
C SER A 57 2.38 2.83 -7.67
N SER A 58 1.16 3.33 -7.78
CA SER A 58 -0.03 2.50 -8.06
C SER A 58 0.11 1.68 -9.35
N PRO A 59 0.66 2.21 -10.47
CA PRO A 59 0.91 1.40 -11.66
C PRO A 59 1.87 0.24 -11.42
N ARG A 60 3.03 0.49 -10.76
CA ARG A 60 4.01 -0.56 -10.45
C ARG A 60 3.45 -1.59 -9.48
N TRP A 61 2.75 -1.14 -8.44
CA TRP A 61 2.07 -2.04 -7.51
C TRP A 61 1.09 -2.95 -8.24
N LYS A 62 0.25 -2.41 -9.14
CA LYS A 62 -0.70 -3.20 -9.93
C LYS A 62 -0.01 -4.20 -10.86
N GLU A 63 1.14 -3.86 -11.42
CA GLU A 63 1.96 -4.77 -12.20
C GLU A 63 2.53 -5.91 -11.35
N ASP A 64 3.07 -5.58 -10.17
CA ASP A 64 3.58 -6.56 -9.22
C ASP A 64 2.49 -7.52 -8.75
N GLN A 65 1.30 -7.01 -8.42
CA GLN A 65 0.15 -7.85 -8.07
C GLN A 65 -0.19 -8.84 -9.19
N ARG A 66 -0.24 -8.38 -10.45
CA ARG A 66 -0.50 -9.26 -11.60
C ARG A 66 0.57 -10.34 -11.76
N ARG A 67 1.85 -9.96 -11.62
CA ARG A 67 2.99 -10.88 -11.74
C ARG A 67 2.96 -11.94 -10.63
N LEU A 68 2.74 -11.54 -9.38
CA LEU A 68 2.70 -12.43 -8.23
C LEU A 68 1.49 -13.39 -8.30
N LEU A 69 0.32 -12.89 -8.72
CA LEU A 69 -0.85 -13.74 -8.95
C LEU A 69 -0.61 -14.76 -10.07
N ALA A 70 0.06 -14.40 -11.16
CA ALA A 70 0.40 -15.34 -12.23
C ALA A 70 1.28 -16.51 -11.76
N GLY A 71 2.08 -16.32 -10.71
CA GLY A 71 2.91 -17.38 -10.11
C GLY A 71 2.15 -18.35 -9.21
N CYS A 72 0.88 -18.07 -8.87
CA CYS A 72 0.07 -18.92 -8.00
C CYS A 72 -0.54 -20.09 -8.80
N ARG A 73 0.01 -21.30 -8.63
CA ARG A 73 -0.32 -22.52 -9.41
C ARG A 73 -1.79 -22.94 -9.37
N ARG A 74 -2.56 -22.48 -8.36
CA ARG A 74 -3.97 -22.83 -8.16
C ARG A 74 -4.95 -21.85 -8.81
N ILE A 75 -4.49 -20.77 -9.45
CA ILE A 75 -5.42 -19.86 -10.13
C ILE A 75 -5.77 -20.47 -11.49
N SER A 76 -6.89 -21.22 -11.54
CA SER A 76 -7.48 -21.61 -12.81
C SER A 76 -7.80 -20.37 -13.65
N GLY A 77 -7.78 -20.46 -14.99
CA GLY A 77 -8.11 -19.32 -15.88
C GLY A 77 -9.47 -18.68 -15.58
N ARG A 78 -10.39 -19.42 -14.93
CA ARG A 78 -11.70 -18.94 -14.46
C ARG A 78 -11.58 -18.04 -13.21
N GLN A 79 -10.69 -18.36 -12.26
CA GLN A 79 -10.43 -17.54 -11.06
C GLN A 79 -9.70 -16.23 -11.43
N SER A 80 -8.75 -16.27 -12.36
CA SER A 80 -8.08 -15.06 -12.89
C SER A 80 -9.10 -14.06 -13.46
N ARG A 81 -10.14 -14.56 -14.14
CA ARG A 81 -11.19 -13.76 -14.78
C ARG A 81 -12.25 -13.24 -13.79
N CYS A 82 -12.48 -13.96 -12.68
CA CYS A 82 -13.35 -13.50 -11.59
C CYS A 82 -12.70 -12.39 -10.75
N MET A 83 -11.39 -12.43 -10.53
CA MET A 83 -10.68 -11.36 -9.82
C MET A 83 -10.58 -10.06 -10.60
N SER A 84 -10.59 -10.12 -11.95
CA SER A 84 -10.60 -8.91 -12.80
C SER A 84 -11.96 -8.20 -12.86
N HIS A 85 -13.05 -8.89 -12.50
CA HIS A 85 -14.41 -8.34 -12.45
C HIS A 85 -14.90 -8.29 -10.99
N ALA A 86 -14.25 -7.44 -10.19
CA ALA A 86 -14.54 -7.27 -8.78
C ALA A 86 -15.97 -6.73 -8.55
N LYS A 87 -16.95 -7.64 -8.42
CA LYS A 87 -18.22 -7.38 -7.75
C LYS A 87 -18.44 -8.27 -6.51
N SER A 88 -17.52 -9.16 -6.18
CA SER A 88 -17.54 -9.89 -4.90
C SER A 88 -16.16 -10.44 -4.58
N MET A 89 -15.44 -9.75 -3.70
CA MET A 89 -14.16 -10.20 -3.14
C MET A 89 -14.33 -11.41 -2.19
N VAL A 90 -15.56 -11.71 -1.77
CA VAL A 90 -15.88 -12.69 -0.73
C VAL A 90 -16.59 -13.91 -1.33
N ARG A 91 -15.91 -14.63 -2.22
CA ARG A 91 -16.32 -15.99 -2.61
C ARG A 91 -15.31 -16.98 -2.03
N PRO A 92 -15.71 -18.19 -1.60
CA PRO A 92 -14.78 -19.18 -1.06
C PRO A 92 -13.60 -19.49 -2.00
N ALA A 93 -13.88 -19.55 -3.31
CA ALA A 93 -12.86 -19.74 -4.35
C ALA A 93 -11.87 -18.57 -4.47
N ASN A 94 -12.22 -17.36 -4.00
CA ASN A 94 -11.33 -16.21 -3.90
C ASN A 94 -10.50 -16.26 -2.60
N GLN A 95 -11.05 -16.83 -1.52
CA GLN A 95 -10.35 -16.97 -0.24
C GLN A 95 -9.17 -17.94 -0.34
N GLU A 96 -9.32 -19.10 -1.00
CA GLU A 96 -8.20 -20.03 -1.17
C GLU A 96 -7.03 -19.42 -1.95
N VAL A 97 -7.34 -18.68 -3.03
CA VAL A 97 -6.34 -17.99 -3.84
C VAL A 97 -5.67 -16.88 -3.02
N MET A 98 -6.44 -16.12 -2.25
CA MET A 98 -5.92 -15.10 -1.34
C MET A 98 -5.00 -15.70 -0.27
N MET A 99 -5.37 -16.83 0.33
CA MET A 99 -4.53 -17.50 1.34
C MET A 99 -3.25 -18.06 0.74
N GLU A 100 -3.30 -18.66 -0.45
CA GLU A 100 -2.08 -19.08 -1.16
C GLU A 100 -1.17 -17.89 -1.48
N TYR A 101 -1.76 -16.79 -1.93
CA TYR A 101 -1.05 -15.55 -2.19
C TYR A 101 -0.39 -15.00 -0.90
N TYR A 102 -1.13 -14.98 0.22
CA TYR A 102 -0.61 -14.52 1.51
C TYR A 102 0.52 -15.41 2.03
N ARG A 103 0.36 -16.74 1.98
CA ARG A 103 1.42 -17.70 2.35
C ARG A 103 2.70 -17.50 1.57
N ARG A 104 2.59 -17.18 0.28
CA ARG A 104 3.76 -17.05 -0.59
C ARG A 104 4.43 -15.68 -0.53
N HIS A 105 3.65 -14.62 -0.37
CA HIS A 105 4.10 -13.27 -0.72
C HIS A 105 3.91 -12.22 0.37
N VAL A 106 3.13 -12.50 1.42
CA VAL A 106 2.79 -11.49 2.44
C VAL A 106 3.22 -11.92 3.83
N CYS A 107 2.75 -13.09 4.28
CA CYS A 107 3.05 -13.61 5.61
C CYS A 107 4.28 -14.52 5.54
N ARG A 108 5.28 -14.25 6.38
CA ARG A 108 6.43 -15.13 6.58
C ARG A 108 6.17 -16.25 7.61
N MET A 109 5.03 -16.18 8.29
CA MET A 109 4.49 -17.21 9.18
C MET A 109 3.39 -17.98 8.44
N ASP A 110 2.72 -18.96 9.08
CA ASP A 110 1.47 -19.52 8.53
C ASP A 110 0.32 -18.52 8.81
N PRO A 111 -0.27 -17.90 7.77
CA PRO A 111 -1.33 -16.91 7.89
C PRO A 111 -2.70 -17.51 8.21
#